data_AF-A0A9X2KW38-F1
#
_entry.id   AF-A0A9X2KW38-F1
#
_cell.length_a   1.000
_cell.length_b   1.000
_cell.length_c   1.000
_cell.angle_alpha   90.00
_cell.angle_beta   90.00
_cell.angle_gamma   90.00
#
_symmetry.space_group_name_H-M   'P 1'
#
loop_
_entity.id
_entity.type
_entity.pdbx_description
1 polymer ?
#
loop_
_entity_poly.entity_id
_entity_poly.type
_entity_poly.pdbx_seq_one_letter_code
_entity_poly.pdbx_strand_id
1 'polypeptide(L)'
;MMTFNERYKDNLILIKSFEFARKIIEFAELLNSQKKFVLSDQILRSGTSIGANVKEAQNGESKRDFLHKMKIAIKEADETEYWLFLCNDSPGYPNCEPLIRDLEVIIKILNKIIGSSMRK
;
A
#
# COMPACT_ATOMS: atom_id res chain seq x y z
N MET A 1 2.70 -13.92 11.43
CA MET A 1 2.81 -12.62 10.72
C MET A 1 3.90 -12.76 9.66
N MET A 2 3.73 -12.24 8.43
CA MET A 2 4.73 -12.40 7.33
C MET A 2 6.15 -11.90 7.68
N THR A 3 6.30 -11.21 8.81
CA THR A 3 7.54 -10.79 9.46
C THR A 3 8.36 -11.93 10.09
N PHE A 4 7.88 -13.17 10.16
CA PHE A 4 8.66 -14.31 10.69
C PHE A 4 9.64 -14.95 9.71
N ASN A 5 9.62 -14.55 8.43
CA ASN A 5 10.67 -14.97 7.53
C ASN A 5 11.88 -14.07 7.74
N GLU A 6 12.92 -14.62 8.39
CA GLU A 6 14.20 -13.97 8.68
C GLU A 6 14.77 -13.17 7.49
N ARG A 7 14.52 -13.60 6.25
CA ARG A 7 14.96 -12.91 5.03
C ARG A 7 14.40 -11.49 4.90
N TYR A 8 13.25 -11.18 5.49
CA TYR A 8 12.54 -9.91 5.30
C TYR A 8 12.42 -9.08 6.57
N LYS A 9 12.97 -9.55 7.70
CA LYS A 9 12.81 -8.91 9.02
C LYS A 9 13.34 -7.48 9.10
N ASP A 10 14.30 -7.13 8.24
CA ASP A 10 14.91 -5.80 8.17
C ASP A 10 14.46 -5.01 6.92
N ASN A 11 13.53 -5.56 6.13
CA ASN A 11 13.03 -4.89 4.94
C ASN A 11 11.86 -3.95 5.29
N LEU A 12 12.21 -2.70 5.59
CA LEU A 12 11.28 -1.67 6.07
C LEU A 12 10.04 -1.49 5.17
N ILE A 13 10.22 -1.44 3.84
CA ILE A 13 9.09 -1.21 2.94
C ILE A 13 8.12 -2.40 2.97
N LEU A 14 8.64 -3.62 3.02
CA LEU A 14 7.85 -4.84 3.02
C LEU A 14 7.03 -5.00 4.31
N ILE A 15 7.64 -4.65 5.45
CA ILE A 15 6.97 -4.63 6.76
C ILE A 15 5.83 -3.62 6.74
N LYS A 16 6.13 -2.36 6.38
CA LYS A 16 5.12 -1.29 6.39
C LYS A 16 3.99 -1.54 5.42
N SER A 17 4.28 -1.99 4.19
CA SER A 17 3.24 -2.28 3.21
C SER A 17 2.36 -3.46 3.62
N PHE A 18 2.92 -4.46 4.32
CA PHE A 18 2.15 -5.59 4.85
C PHE A 18 1.24 -5.15 6.01
N GLU A 19 1.78 -4.39 6.96
CA GLU A 19 0.99 -3.83 8.08
C GLU A 19 -0.13 -2.92 7.58
N PHE A 20 0.15 -2.10 6.57
CA PHE A 20 -0.83 -1.26 5.91
C PHE A 20 -1.91 -2.08 5.21
N ALA A 21 -1.55 -3.11 4.45
CA ALA A 21 -2.52 -4.02 3.82
C ALA A 21 -3.48 -4.65 4.85
N ARG A 22 -2.99 -5.02 6.04
CA ARG A 22 -3.86 -5.51 7.12
C ARG A 22 -4.86 -4.44 7.59
N LYS A 23 -4.40 -3.21 7.79
CA LYS A 23 -5.27 -2.08 8.17
C LYS A 23 -6.29 -1.73 7.07
N ILE A 24 -5.92 -1.88 5.81
CA ILE A 24 -6.81 -1.72 4.65
C ILE A 24 -7.92 -2.77 4.66
N ILE A 25 -7.61 -4.04 4.97
CA ILE A 25 -8.62 -5.10 5.10
C ILE A 25 -9.62 -4.74 6.20
N GLU A 26 -9.15 -4.34 7.38
CA GLU A 26 -10.02 -3.94 8.50
C GLU A 26 -10.90 -2.73 8.14
N PHE A 27 -10.35 -1.76 7.41
CA PHE A 27 -11.10 -0.59 6.97
C PHE A 27 -12.14 -0.94 5.89
N ALA A 28 -11.80 -1.83 4.96
CA ALA A 28 -12.74 -2.34 3.97
C ALA A 28 -13.90 -3.10 4.63
N GLU A 29 -13.62 -3.95 5.62
CA GLU A 29 -14.66 -4.64 6.41
C GLU A 29 -15.59 -3.64 7.11
N LEU A 30 -15.04 -2.56 7.69
CA LEU A 30 -15.84 -1.48 8.27
C LEU A 30 -16.74 -0.81 7.22
N LEU A 31 -16.19 -0.43 6.06
CA LEU A 31 -16.97 0.17 4.97
C LEU A 31 -18.08 -0.76 4.47
N ASN A 32 -17.80 -2.06 4.34
CA ASN A 32 -18.79 -3.06 3.97
C ASN A 32 -19.91 -3.21 5.01
N SER A 33 -19.59 -3.16 6.30
CA SER A 33 -20.60 -3.18 7.37
C SER A 33 -21.55 -1.96 7.29
N GLN A 34 -21.06 -0.85 6.74
CA GLN A 34 -21.82 0.38 6.49
C GLN A 34 -22.42 0.43 5.08
N LYS A 35 -22.40 -0.67 4.33
CA LYS A 35 -22.91 -0.81 2.96
C LYS A 35 -22.23 0.11 1.94
N LYS A 36 -20.98 0.52 2.19
CA LYS A 36 -20.16 1.36 1.29
C LYS A 36 -19.36 0.49 0.29
N PHE A 37 -20.04 -0.46 -0.36
CA PHE A 37 -19.42 -1.57 -1.09
C PHE A 37 -18.45 -1.13 -2.20
N VAL A 38 -18.81 -0.13 -3.00
CA VAL A 38 -18.00 0.31 -4.15
C VAL A 38 -16.64 0.85 -3.69
N LEU A 39 -16.64 1.74 -2.71
CA LEU A 39 -15.40 2.32 -2.18
C LEU A 39 -14.62 1.32 -1.34
N SER A 40 -15.30 0.41 -0.64
CA SER A 40 -14.65 -0.70 0.02
C SER A 40 -13.85 -1.57 -0.96
N ASP A 41 -14.41 -1.92 -2.12
CA ASP A 41 -13.72 -2.76 -3.11
C ASP A 41 -12.51 -2.03 -3.71
N GLN A 42 -12.68 -0.76 -4.09
CA GLN A 42 -11.61 0.06 -4.64
C GLN A 42 -10.42 0.18 -3.68
N ILE A 43 -10.69 0.48 -2.40
CA ILE A 43 -9.65 0.61 -1.36
C ILE A 43 -9.00 -0.74 -1.05
N LEU A 44 -9.79 -1.81 -0.95
CA LEU A 44 -9.26 -3.14 -0.66
C LEU A 44 -8.28 -3.58 -1.74
N ARG A 45 -8.65 -3.43 -3.02
CA ARG A 45 -7.83 -3.85 -4.16
C ARG A 45 -6.56 -3.01 -4.27
N SER A 46 -6.69 -1.69 -4.33
CA SER A 46 -5.53 -0.80 -4.48
C SER A 46 -4.59 -0.88 -3.26
N GLY A 47 -5.13 -0.78 -2.04
CA GLY A 47 -4.32 -0.74 -0.81
C GLY A 47 -3.57 -2.03 -0.51
N THR A 48 -4.14 -3.19 -0.86
CA THR A 48 -3.43 -4.49 -0.71
C THR A 48 -2.44 -4.75 -1.84
N SER A 49 -2.71 -4.22 -3.06
CA SER A 49 -1.84 -4.34 -4.23
C SER A 49 -0.46 -3.68 -4.03
N ILE A 50 -0.37 -2.63 -3.20
CA ILE A 50 0.90 -2.00 -2.82
C ILE A 50 1.88 -3.05 -2.24
N GLY A 51 1.44 -3.77 -1.19
CA GLY A 51 2.25 -4.77 -0.52
C GLY A 51 2.54 -6.00 -1.40
N ALA A 52 1.57 -6.39 -2.23
CA ALA A 52 1.75 -7.49 -3.19
C ALA A 52 2.88 -7.17 -4.19
N ASN A 53 2.86 -5.99 -4.82
CA ASN A 53 3.88 -5.58 -5.77
C ASN A 53 5.25 -5.37 -5.11
N VAL A 54 5.31 -4.81 -3.90
CA VAL A 54 6.55 -4.72 -3.11
C VAL A 54 7.13 -6.10 -2.83
N LYS A 55 6.27 -7.10 -2.54
CA LYS A 55 6.70 -8.47 -2.30
C LYS A 55 7.23 -9.13 -3.56
N GLU A 56 6.53 -8.99 -4.69
CA GLU A 56 6.96 -9.50 -5.99
C GLU A 56 8.31 -8.93 -6.40
N ALA A 57 8.53 -7.63 -6.18
CA ALA A 57 9.80 -6.97 -6.48
C ALA A 57 11.01 -7.66 -5.79
N GLN A 58 10.83 -8.26 -4.60
CA GLN A 58 11.92 -8.95 -3.89
C GLN A 58 12.45 -10.22 -4.60
N ASN A 59 11.68 -10.74 -5.55
CA ASN A 59 12.05 -11.88 -6.38
C ASN A 59 12.26 -11.47 -7.85
N GLY A 60 12.41 -10.18 -8.13
CA GLY A 60 12.56 -9.69 -9.50
C GLY A 60 13.81 -10.25 -10.18
N GLU A 61 13.65 -10.69 -11.42
CA GLU A 61 14.71 -11.37 -12.19
C GLU A 61 15.81 -10.40 -12.66
N SER A 62 15.50 -9.11 -12.68
CA SER A 62 16.43 -8.05 -13.04
C SER A 62 16.12 -6.76 -12.29
N LYS A 63 17.08 -5.84 -12.30
CA LYS A 63 16.87 -4.49 -11.76
C LYS A 63 15.73 -3.74 -12.46
N ARG A 64 15.53 -3.97 -13.76
CA ARG A 64 14.43 -3.37 -14.53
C ARG A 64 13.09 -3.90 -14.06
N ASP A 65 13.00 -5.20 -13.81
CA ASP A 65 11.80 -5.85 -13.29
C ASP A 65 11.50 -5.38 -11.86
N PHE A 66 12.51 -5.35 -10.98
CA PHE A 66 12.39 -4.75 -9.64
C PHE A 66 11.82 -3.32 -9.72
N LEU A 67 12.40 -2.46 -10.56
CA LEU A 67 11.95 -1.08 -10.74
C LEU A 67 10.53 -1.01 -11.29
N HIS A 68 10.17 -1.89 -12.21
CA HIS A 68 8.83 -1.96 -12.78
C HIS A 68 7.78 -2.29 -11.70
N LYS A 69 8.03 -3.31 -10.87
CA LYS A 69 7.15 -3.70 -9.76
C LYS A 69 7.05 -2.61 -8.69
N MET A 70 8.15 -1.95 -8.32
CA MET A 70 8.10 -0.81 -7.40
C MET A 70 7.32 0.38 -7.98
N LYS A 71 7.39 0.60 -9.30
CA LYS A 71 6.59 1.62 -10.00
C LYS A 71 5.10 1.25 -10.11
N ILE A 72 4.75 -0.03 -10.06
CA ILE A 72 3.34 -0.43 -9.92
C ILE A 72 2.89 -0.14 -8.49
N ALA A 73 3.68 -0.53 -7.48
CA ALA A 73 3.35 -0.28 -6.08
C ALA A 73 3.09 1.20 -5.75
N ILE A 74 3.86 2.14 -6.34
CA ILE A 74 3.60 3.58 -6.13
C ILE A 74 2.31 4.05 -6.81
N LYS A 75 1.96 3.51 -7.99
CA LYS A 75 0.68 3.85 -8.65
C LYS A 75 -0.51 3.37 -7.83
N GLU A 76 -0.41 2.17 -7.26
CA GLU A 76 -1.42 1.63 -6.35
C GLU A 76 -1.53 2.47 -5.07
N ALA A 77 -0.40 3.01 -4.59
CA ALA A 77 -0.39 3.93 -3.45
C ALA A 77 -1.09 5.25 -3.78
N ASP A 78 -0.81 5.85 -4.94
CA ASP A 78 -1.47 7.08 -5.38
C ASP A 78 -3.00 6.87 -5.56
N GLU A 79 -3.41 5.72 -6.12
CA GLU A 79 -4.82 5.37 -6.25
C GLU A 79 -5.48 5.15 -4.88
N THR A 80 -4.81 4.45 -3.97
CA THR A 80 -5.31 4.24 -2.59
C THR A 80 -5.48 5.58 -1.87
N GLU A 81 -4.52 6.50 -2.03
CA GLU A 81 -4.55 7.83 -1.42
C GLU A 81 -5.78 8.62 -1.89
N TYR A 82 -6.06 8.60 -3.19
CA TYR A 82 -7.25 9.22 -3.76
C TYR A 82 -8.55 8.69 -3.12
N TRP A 83 -8.69 7.36 -3.00
CA TRP A 83 -9.88 6.77 -2.39
C TRP A 83 -10.01 7.06 -0.89
N LEU A 84 -8.90 7.12 -0.16
CA LEU A 84 -8.89 7.51 1.24
C LEU A 84 -9.28 8.98 1.43
N PHE A 85 -8.79 9.89 0.58
CA PHE A 85 -9.22 11.29 0.61
C PHE A 85 -10.70 11.45 0.34
N LEU A 86 -11.25 10.73 -0.66
CA LEU A 86 -12.69 10.72 -0.88
C LEU A 86 -13.47 10.22 0.33
N CYS A 87 -13.01 9.15 0.99
CA CYS A 87 -13.66 8.67 2.21
C CYS A 87 -13.58 9.70 3.34
N ASN A 88 -12.45 10.37 3.51
CA ASN A 88 -12.27 11.33 4.60
C ASN A 88 -13.09 12.62 4.42
N ASP A 89 -13.33 13.04 3.18
CA ASP A 89 -14.10 14.25 2.84
C ASP A 89 -15.61 13.99 2.62
N SER A 90 -16.02 12.72 2.54
CA SER A 90 -17.41 12.36 2.28
C SER A 90 -18.25 12.22 3.56
N PRO A 91 -19.43 12.85 3.66
CA PRO A 91 -20.34 12.67 4.77
C PRO A 91 -20.76 11.20 4.98
N GLY A 92 -20.74 10.76 6.24
CA GLY A 92 -21.16 9.40 6.62
C GLY A 92 -20.15 8.31 6.22
N TYR A 93 -18.89 8.68 5.98
CA TYR A 93 -17.76 7.76 5.91
C TYR A 93 -16.92 7.85 7.19
N PRO A 94 -16.26 6.75 7.60
CA PRO A 94 -15.40 6.74 8.77
C PRO A 94 -14.11 7.53 8.52
N ASN A 95 -13.58 8.14 9.57
CA ASN A 95 -12.27 8.80 9.52
C ASN A 95 -11.18 7.79 9.14
N CYS A 96 -10.32 8.18 8.20
CA CYS A 96 -9.20 7.36 7.73
C CYS A 96 -7.86 8.11 7.70
N GLU A 97 -7.75 9.23 8.40
CA GLU A 97 -6.49 9.97 8.53
C GLU A 97 -5.31 9.11 9.04
N PRO A 98 -5.49 8.14 9.97
CA PRO A 98 -4.39 7.25 10.33
C PRO A 98 -3.85 6.45 9.15
N LEU A 99 -4.73 5.99 8.25
CA LEU A 99 -4.34 5.24 7.04
C LEU A 99 -3.60 6.16 6.06
N ILE A 100 -4.09 7.38 5.87
CA ILE A 100 -3.43 8.39 5.03
C ILE A 100 -2.00 8.63 5.53
N ARG A 101 -1.82 8.87 6.85
CA ARG A 101 -0.48 9.07 7.43
C ARG A 101 0.44 7.87 7.25
N ASP A 102 -0.08 6.65 7.40
CA ASP A 102 0.69 5.44 7.15
C ASP A 102 1.10 5.33 5.66
N LEU A 103 0.19 5.65 4.76
CA LEU A 103 0.39 5.62 3.31
C LEU A 103 1.44 6.65 2.85
N GLU A 104 1.40 7.87 3.38
CA GLU A 104 2.42 8.90 3.10
C GLU A 104 3.85 8.42 3.43
N VAL A 105 4.00 7.69 4.54
CA VAL A 105 5.29 7.10 4.91
C VAL A 105 5.72 6.05 3.87
N ILE A 106 4.80 5.20 3.43
CA ILE A 106 5.05 4.19 2.38
C ILE A 106 5.45 4.86 1.07
N ILE A 107 4.71 5.89 0.62
CA ILE A 107 4.99 6.68 -0.59
C ILE A 107 6.41 7.28 -0.54
N LYS A 108 6.79 7.89 0.59
CA LYS A 108 8.14 8.45 0.79
C LYS A 108 9.23 7.38 0.64
N ILE A 109 9.02 6.19 1.21
CA ILE A 109 9.98 5.08 1.13
C ILE A 109 10.06 4.55 -0.32
N LEU A 110 8.92 4.32 -0.97
CA LEU A 110 8.86 3.86 -2.37
C LEU A 110 9.61 4.83 -3.30
N ASN A 111 9.33 6.12 -3.21
CA ASN A 111 10.00 7.15 -4.01
C ASN A 111 11.51 7.18 -3.77
N LYS A 112 11.94 7.05 -2.52
CA LYS A 112 13.38 6.96 -2.20
C LYS A 112 14.03 5.74 -2.84
N ILE A 113 13.39 4.57 -2.76
CA ILE A 113 13.89 3.32 -3.37
C ILE A 113 13.98 3.47 -4.88
N ILE A 114 12.88 3.86 -5.55
CA ILE A 114 12.83 4.05 -7.01
C ILE A 114 13.91 5.04 -7.45
N GLY A 115 14.00 6.20 -6.81
CA GLY A 115 14.98 7.24 -7.13
C GLY A 115 16.43 6.79 -6.91
N SER A 116 16.69 5.92 -5.95
CA SER A 116 18.03 5.34 -5.74
C SER A 116 18.38 4.26 -6.76
N SER A 117 17.40 3.45 -7.16
CA SER A 117 17.57 2.37 -8.12
C SER A 117 17.74 2.86 -9.55
N MET A 118 17.23 4.04 -9.91
CA MET A 118 17.45 4.64 -11.24
C MET A 118 18.82 5.32 -11.42
N ARG A 119 19.51 5.67 -10.33
CA ARG A 119 20.79 6.41 -10.36
C ARG A 119 22.04 5.54 -10.46
N LYS A 120 21.92 4.27 -10.09
CA LYS A 120 22.93 3.24 -10.34
C LYS A 120 22.61 2.53 -11.65
#